data_AF-A0A9D6QV65-F1
#
_entry.id   AF-A0A9D6QV65-F1
#
_cell.length_a   1.000
_cell.length_b   1.000
_cell.length_c   1.000
_cell.angle_alpha   90.00
_cell.angle_beta   90.00
_cell.angle_gamma   90.00
#
_symmetry.space_group_name_H-M   'P 1'
#
loop_
_entity.id
_entity.type
_entity.pdbx_description
1 polymer ?
#
loop_
_entity_poly.entity_id
_entity_poly.type
_entity_poly.pdbx_seq_one_letter_code
_entity_poly.pdbx_strand_id
1 'polypeptide(L)' 'MGTTQTPKCLWIENVVKQEIAPAVEVECRKDFDTKDYILWLTIGSKSTRVRFTTEAYEDDRWRPVVQGALEDLNSS' A
#
# COMPACT_ATOMS: atom_id res chain seq x y z
N MET A 1 -4.24 -18.03 8.90
CA MET A 1 -3.86 -17.52 7.57
C MET A 1 -3.06 -16.26 7.82
N GLY A 2 -1.78 -16.26 7.42
CA GLY A 2 -0.82 -15.25 7.87
C GLY A 2 -0.52 -14.22 6.79
N THR A 3 -0.06 -13.06 7.24
CA THR A 3 0.58 -12.06 6.39
C THR A 3 2.02 -11.90 6.84
N THR A 4 2.94 -11.61 5.93
CA THR A 4 4.35 -11.38 6.29
C THR A 4 4.87 -10.07 5.69
N GLN A 5 5.81 -9.45 6.38
CA GLN A 5 6.55 -8.33 5.78
C GLN A 5 7.68 -8.91 4.90
N THR A 6 7.84 -8.35 3.70
CA THR A 6 8.85 -8.79 2.74
C THR A 6 9.73 -7.62 2.31
N PRO A 7 10.94 -7.85 1.75
CA PRO A 7 11.76 -6.78 1.20
C PRO A 7 11.03 -5.93 0.14
N LYS A 8 10.18 -6.56 -0.68
CA LYS A 8 9.32 -5.84 -1.63
C LYS A 8 8.32 -4.91 -0.93
N CYS A 9 7.78 -5.32 0.22
CA CYS A 9 6.90 -4.45 1.00
C CYS A 9 7.62 -3.22 1.54
N LEU A 10 8.83 -3.38 2.08
CA LEU A 10 9.64 -2.24 2.55
C LEU A 10 9.96 -1.28 1.40
N TRP A 11 10.23 -1.82 0.20
CA TRP A 11 10.43 -1.00 -0.99
C TRP A 11 9.15 -0.23 -1.37
N ILE A 12 8.00 -0.90 -1.40
CA ILE A 12 6.70 -0.27 -1.67
C ILE A 12 6.42 0.85 -0.66
N GLU A 13 6.60 0.59 0.64
CA GLU A 13 6.44 1.58 1.71
C GLU A 13 7.31 2.81 1.46
N ASN A 14 8.58 2.60 1.09
CA ASN A 14 9.50 3.69 0.79
C ASN A 14 9.07 4.49 -0.45
N VAL A 15 8.65 3.83 -1.52
CA VAL A 15 8.14 4.51 -2.73
C VAL A 15 6.92 5.36 -2.40
N VAL A 16 5.97 4.82 -1.63
CA VAL A 16 4.78 5.57 -1.23
C VAL A 16 5.18 6.82 -0.44
N LYS A 17 6.09 6.70 0.54
CA LYS A 17 6.56 7.84 1.33
C LYS A 17 7.39 8.84 0.53
N GLN A 18 8.22 8.40 -0.41
CA GLN A 18 9.12 9.31 -1.12
C GLN A 18 8.48 9.97 -2.34
N GLU A 19 7.63 9.24 -3.06
CA GLU A 19 7.14 9.65 -4.38
C GLU A 19 5.66 10.00 -4.39
N ILE A 20 4.85 9.45 -3.47
CA ILE A 20 3.39 9.58 -3.51
C ILE A 20 2.88 10.52 -2.41
N ALA A 21 3.13 10.18 -1.14
CA ALA A 21 2.63 10.94 0.01
C ALA A 21 3.60 10.86 1.20
N PRO A 22 4.50 11.84 1.37
CA PRO A 22 5.51 11.82 2.44
C PRO A 22 4.97 11.86 3.86
N ALA A 23 3.77 12.41 4.05
CA ALA A 23 3.15 12.52 5.37
C ALA A 23 2.34 11.27 5.77
N VAL A 24 2.23 10.25 4.90
CA VAL A 24 1.43 9.04 5.20
C VAL A 24 2.23 8.03 6.02
N GLU A 25 1.60 7.47 7.05
CA GLU A 25 2.08 6.23 7.66
C GLU A 25 1.60 5.06 6.79
N VAL A 26 2.54 4.23 6.34
CA VAL A 26 2.25 3.05 5.52
C VAL A 26 2.83 1.81 6.16
N GLU A 27 2.03 0.74 6.20
CA GLU A 27 2.45 -0.62 6.51
C GLU A 27 2.09 -1.51 5.31
N CYS A 28 3.04 -2.27 4.78
CA CYS A 28 2.81 -3.27 3.75
C CYS A 28 3.02 -4.68 4.29
N ARG A 29 2.09 -5.57 3.96
CA ARG A 29 2.26 -7.02 4.15
C ARG A 29 1.93 -7.78 2.88
N LYS A 30 2.53 -8.96 2.73
CA LYS A 30 2.19 -9.94 1.70
C LYS A 30 1.36 -11.07 2.31
N ASP A 31 0.22 -11.34 1.71
CA ASP A 31 -0.68 -12.42 2.08
C ASP A 31 -0.07 -13.77 1.64
N PHE A 32 -0.07 -14.78 2.53
CA PHE A 32 0.57 -16.06 2.21
C PHE A 32 -0.22 -16.91 1.21
N ASP A 33 -1.55 -16.80 1.22
CA ASP A 33 -2.42 -17.68 0.45
C ASP A 33 -2.58 -17.15 -0.97
N THR A 34 -2.96 -15.88 -1.08
CA THR A 34 -3.19 -15.19 -2.36
C THR A 34 -1.91 -14.65 -3.00
N LYS A 35 -0.84 -14.46 -2.22
CA LYS A 35 0.37 -13.74 -2.62
C LYS A 35 0.11 -12.27 -2.98
N ASP A 36 -1.02 -11.71 -2.55
CA ASP A 36 -1.33 -10.30 -2.75
C ASP A 36 -0.56 -9.42 -1.78
N TYR A 37 -0.33 -8.17 -2.18
CA TYR A 37 0.16 -7.12 -1.31
C TYR A 37 -1.02 -6.39 -0.69
N ILE A 38 -0.93 -6.11 0.60
CA ILE A 38 -1.91 -5.37 1.38
C ILE A 38 -1.18 -4.20 2.02
N LEU A 39 -1.64 -2.99 1.72
CA LEU A 39 -1.14 -1.75 2.30
C LEU A 39 -2.19 -1.17 3.22
N TRP A 40 -1.77 -0.79 4.41
CA TRP A 40 -2.52 0.09 5.31
C TRP A 40 -1.92 1.47 5.22
N LEU A 41 -2.77 2.46 4.94
CA LEU A 41 -2.39 3.86 4.75
C LEU A 41 -3.11 4.68 5.81
N THR A 42 -2.37 5.43 6.60
CA THR A 42 -2.90 6.22 7.72
C THR A 42 -2.44 7.67 7.61
N ILE A 43 -3.38 8.61 7.68
CA ILE A 43 -3.15 10.06 7.74
C ILE A 43 -3.89 10.60 8.96
N GLY A 44 -3.13 11.00 9.99
CA GLY A 44 -3.71 11.43 11.27
C GLY A 44 -4.53 10.30 11.91
N SER A 45 -5.83 10.53 12.12
CA SER A 45 -6.76 9.54 12.68
C SER A 45 -7.50 8.69 11.63
N LYS A 46 -7.28 8.95 10.33
CA LYS A 46 -7.97 8.27 9.23
C LYS A 46 -7.07 7.18 8.69
N SER A 47 -7.64 6.00 8.43
CA SER A 47 -6.94 4.90 7.78
C SER A 47 -7.76 4.28 6.66
N THR A 48 -7.07 3.83 5.63
CA THR A 48 -7.64 3.02 4.55
C THR A 48 -6.73 1.83 4.24
N ARG A 49 -7.28 0.84 3.54
CA ARG A 49 -6.57 -0.38 3.15
C ARG A 49 -6.67 -0.59 1.66
N VAL A 50 -5.52 -0.76 1.02
CA VAL A 50 -5.40 -1.10 -0.40
C VAL A 50 -4.89 -2.52 -0.53
N ARG A 51 -5.48 -3.30 -1.44
CA ARG A 51 -4.98 -4.63 -1.82
C ARG A 51 -4.72 -4.64 -3.32
N PHE A 52 -3.57 -5.20 -3.73
CA PHE A 52 -3.24 -5.43 -5.13
C PHE A 52 -2.49 -6.73 -5.32
N THR A 53 -2.64 -7.33 -6.49
CA THR A 53 -2.02 -8.62 -6.83
C THR A 53 -0.52 -8.48 -7.10
N THR A 54 0.21 -9.59 -7.11
CA THR A 54 1.63 -9.58 -7.53
C THR A 54 1.78 -9.08 -8.99
N GLU A 55 0.84 -9.42 -9.88
CA GLU A 55 0.84 -8.93 -11.27
C GLU A 55 0.65 -7.40 -11.33
N ALA A 56 -0.29 -6.86 -10.55
CA ALA A 56 -0.49 -5.41 -10.48
C ALA A 56 0.73 -4.66 -9.91
N TYR A 57 1.51 -5.31 -9.04
CA TYR A 57 2.80 -4.80 -8.59
C TYR A 57 3.83 -4.78 -9.74
N GLU A 58 3.96 -5.90 -10.47
CA GLU A 58 4.95 -6.05 -11.55
C GLU A 58 4.68 -5.14 -12.73
N ASP A 59 3.42 -4.88 -13.06
CA ASP A 59 3.00 -3.96 -14.12
C ASP A 59 2.91 -2.50 -13.66
N ASP A 60 3.31 -2.20 -12.42
CA ASP A 60 3.22 -0.87 -11.78
C ASP A 60 1.78 -0.27 -11.71
N ARG A 61 0.76 -1.11 -11.93
CA ARG A 61 -0.66 -0.73 -11.88
C ARG A 61 -1.17 -0.43 -10.47
N TRP A 62 -0.38 -0.74 -9.44
CA TRP A 62 -0.72 -0.51 -8.03
C TRP A 62 -0.62 0.97 -7.61
N ARG A 63 0.28 1.76 -8.22
CA ARG A 63 0.49 3.19 -7.89
C ARG A 63 -0.78 4.03 -8.01
N PRO A 64 -1.52 4.04 -9.15
CA PRO A 64 -2.73 4.83 -9.26
C PRO A 64 -3.83 4.38 -8.27
N VAL A 65 -3.86 3.11 -7.89
CA VAL A 65 -4.79 2.59 -6.87
C VAL A 65 -4.47 3.19 -5.49
N VAL A 66 -3.18 3.23 -5.13
CA VAL A 66 -2.73 3.85 -3.87
C VAL A 66 -3.00 5.37 -3.88
N GLN A 67 -2.74 6.04 -5.00
CA GLN A 67 -3.03 7.47 -5.15
C GLN A 67 -4.52 7.76 -4.94
N GLY A 68 -5.41 7.06 -5.64
CA GLY A 68 -6.86 7.23 -5.48
C GLY A 68 -7.32 6.97 -4.04
N ALA A 69 -6.80 5.94 -3.39
CA ALA A 69 -7.13 5.66 -1.99
C ALA A 69 -6.69 6.78 -1.02
N LEU A 70 -5.57 7.45 -1.30
CA LEU A 70 -5.10 8.59 -0.49
C LEU A 70 -5.93 9.85 -0.76
N GLU A 71 -6.34 10.08 -2.01
CA GLU A 71 -7.26 11.18 -2.37
C GLU A 71 -8.62 11.02 -1.66
N ASP A 72 -9.16 9.80 -1.65
CA ASP A 72 -10.41 9.47 -0.94
C ASP A 72 -10.25 9.65 0.58
N LEU A 73 -9.11 9.24 1.14
CA LEU A 73 -8.82 9.37 2.57
C LEU A 73 -8.70 10.84 3.01
N ASN A 74 -8.11 11.69 2.16
CA ASN A 74 -7.97 13.13 2.41
C ASN A 74 -9.28 13.91 2.20
N SER A 75 -10.18 13.39 1.35
CA SER A 75 -11.48 14.00 1.05
C SER A 75 -12.59 13.60 2.02
N SER A 76 -12.43 12.45 2.69
CA SER A 76 -13.17 12.07 3.90
C SER A 76 -12.78 12.96 5.07
#